data_AF-A0A7S3CUD4-F1
#
_entry.id   AF-A0A7S3CUD4-F1
#
_cell.length_a   1.000
_cell.length_b   1.000
_cell.length_c   1.000
_cell.angle_alpha   90.00
_cell.angle_beta   90.00
_cell.angle_gamma   90.00
#
_symmetry.space_group_name_H-M   'P 1'
#
loop_
_entity.id
_entity.type
_entity.pdbx_description
1 polymer ?
#
loop_
_entity_poly.entity_id
_entity_poly.type
_entity_poly.pdbx_seq_one_letter_code
_entity_poly.pdbx_strand_id
1 'polypeptide(L)'
;MSQKWMDYGSHLYPSVVINDFTFRGTLNPYNIFEAVCASFEHKPHACERWLKKEGIQQQPVESEEGLDSDTLILIVGVLVALNLVLIITYRYFLQKEMKEDRKIQVSSAVSQYVALSNFQ
;
A
#
# COMPACT_ATOMS: atom_id res chain seq x y z
N MET A 1 -4.01 -15.90 -39.90
CA MET A 1 -4.68 -15.31 -38.71
C MET A 1 -3.75 -14.23 -38.17
N SER A 2 -4.22 -13.00 -37.95
CA SER A 2 -3.33 -11.87 -37.60
C SER A 2 -2.72 -12.08 -36.21
N GLN A 3 -1.42 -11.78 -36.04
CA GLN A 3 -0.69 -11.96 -34.77
C GLN A 3 -1.39 -11.23 -33.59
N LYS A 4 -1.96 -10.05 -33.88
CA LYS A 4 -2.80 -9.28 -32.95
C LYS A 4 -3.97 -10.08 -32.37
N TRP A 5 -4.55 -11.01 -33.13
CA TRP A 5 -5.66 -11.85 -32.68
C TRP A 5 -5.25 -12.77 -31.54
N MET A 6 -4.02 -13.30 -31.60
CA MET A 6 -3.45 -14.14 -30.55
C MET A 6 -3.07 -13.30 -29.33
N ASP A 7 -2.48 -12.12 -29.54
CA ASP A 7 -1.98 -11.24 -28.48
C ASP A 7 -3.09 -10.72 -27.56
N TYR A 8 -4.28 -10.41 -28.10
CA TYR A 8 -5.42 -9.95 -27.30
C TYR A 8 -6.15 -11.08 -26.55
N GLY A 9 -5.74 -12.34 -26.71
CA GLY A 9 -6.30 -13.46 -25.97
C GLY A 9 -7.74 -13.75 -26.36
N SER A 10 -8.02 -13.78 -27.67
CA SER A 10 -9.34 -14.05 -28.28
C SER A 10 -9.96 -15.42 -27.95
N HIS A 11 -9.26 -16.27 -27.20
CA HIS A 11 -9.75 -17.56 -26.73
C HIS A 11 -10.74 -17.43 -25.56
N LEU A 12 -10.79 -16.25 -24.92
CA LEU A 12 -11.73 -15.94 -23.84
C LEU A 12 -12.86 -15.06 -24.41
N TYR A 13 -14.04 -15.66 -24.61
CA TYR A 13 -15.23 -14.98 -25.11
C TYR A 13 -16.29 -14.86 -23.99
N PRO A 14 -16.98 -13.72 -23.84
CA PRO A 14 -16.86 -12.46 -24.60
C PRO A 14 -15.61 -11.64 -24.21
N SER A 15 -15.00 -10.96 -25.17
CA SER A 15 -13.94 -9.98 -24.92
C SER A 15 -13.98 -8.81 -25.90
N VAL A 16 -13.55 -7.64 -25.42
CA VAL A 16 -13.43 -6.40 -26.20
C VAL A 16 -12.14 -5.69 -25.83
N VAL A 17 -11.48 -5.09 -26.82
CA VAL A 17 -10.22 -4.35 -26.62
C VAL A 17 -10.48 -2.88 -26.90
N ILE A 18 -10.13 -2.01 -25.95
CA ILE A 18 -10.28 -0.54 -26.03
C ILE A 18 -8.94 0.07 -25.62
N ASN A 19 -8.29 0.82 -26.51
CA ASN A 19 -6.96 1.42 -26.26
C ASN A 19 -5.94 0.42 -25.67
N ASP A 20 -5.82 -0.76 -26.28
CA ASP A 20 -4.96 -1.87 -25.83
C ASP A 20 -5.31 -2.50 -24.46
N PHE A 21 -6.36 -2.01 -23.78
CA PHE A 21 -6.93 -2.68 -22.61
C PHE A 21 -7.96 -3.72 -23.03
N THR A 22 -7.77 -4.96 -22.57
CA THR A 22 -8.67 -6.07 -22.88
C THR A 22 -9.67 -6.30 -21.74
N PHE A 23 -10.95 -6.07 -22.00
CA PHE A 23 -12.06 -6.39 -21.10
C PHE A 23 -12.60 -7.78 -21.44
N ARG A 24 -12.85 -8.61 -20.42
CA ARG A 24 -13.28 -10.01 -20.57
C ARG A 24 -14.46 -10.32 -19.65
N GLY A 25 -15.32 -11.25 -20.06
CA GLY A 25 -16.42 -11.77 -19.23
C GLY A 25 -17.79 -11.14 -19.55
N THR A 26 -18.57 -10.80 -18.51
CA THR A 26 -19.92 -10.24 -18.66
C THR A 26 -19.85 -8.80 -19.12
N LEU A 27 -19.87 -8.62 -20.44
CA LEU A 27 -19.91 -7.31 -21.08
C LEU A 27 -21.32 -6.73 -21.02
N ASN A 28 -21.45 -5.59 -20.34
CA ASN A 28 -22.66 -4.78 -20.30
C ASN A 28 -22.43 -3.52 -21.16
N PRO A 29 -23.38 -3.10 -22.02
CA PRO A 29 -23.27 -1.84 -22.77
C PRO A 29 -22.88 -0.64 -21.90
N TYR A 30 -23.38 -0.55 -20.67
CA TYR A 30 -23.04 0.52 -19.74
C TYR A 30 -21.55 0.52 -19.37
N ASN A 31 -20.99 -0.64 -19.02
CA ASN A 31 -19.59 -0.78 -18.63
C ASN A 31 -18.64 -0.52 -19.81
N ILE A 32 -19.01 -0.96 -21.02
CA ILE A 32 -18.23 -0.67 -22.23
C ILE A 32 -18.26 0.83 -22.51
N PHE A 33 -19.43 1.45 -22.44
CA PHE A 33 -19.58 2.87 -22.69
C PHE A 33 -18.80 3.71 -21.67
N GLU A 34 -18.83 3.31 -20.39
CA GLU A 34 -18.00 3.91 -19.34
C GLU A 34 -16.50 3.79 -19.65
N ALA A 35 -16.03 2.59 -20.02
CA ALA A 35 -14.63 2.37 -20.37
C ALA A 35 -14.19 3.20 -21.60
N VAL A 36 -15.06 3.34 -22.61
CA VAL A 36 -14.84 4.24 -23.75
C VAL A 36 -14.79 5.70 -23.29
N CYS A 37 -15.70 6.13 -22.43
CA CYS A 37 -15.70 7.51 -21.92
C CYS A 37 -14.50 7.83 -21.02
N ALA A 38 -13.92 6.84 -20.35
CA ALA A 38 -12.72 6.96 -19.54
C ALA A 38 -11.44 6.93 -20.38
N SER A 39 -11.51 6.47 -21.63
CA SER A 39 -10.34 6.33 -22.49
C SER A 39 -9.99 7.61 -23.26
N PHE A 40 -10.84 8.63 -23.19
CA PHE A 40 -10.59 9.96 -23.76
C PHE A 40 -9.83 10.85 -22.78
N GLU A 41 -8.80 11.52 -23.27
CA GLU A 41 -8.07 12.57 -22.54
C GLU A 41 -8.99 13.74 -22.18
N HIS A 42 -9.80 14.21 -23.15
CA HIS A 42 -10.82 15.23 -22.93
C HIS A 42 -12.19 14.60 -23.10
N LYS A 43 -12.94 14.49 -21.99
CA LYS A 43 -14.24 13.81 -21.98
C LYS A 43 -15.25 14.54 -22.87
N PRO A 44 -15.86 13.87 -23.88
CA PRO A 44 -16.84 14.52 -24.76
C PRO A 44 -18.17 14.77 -24.03
N HIS A 45 -18.90 15.82 -24.44
CA HIS A 45 -20.17 16.22 -23.82
C HIS A 45 -21.22 15.10 -23.76
N ALA A 46 -21.19 14.16 -24.71
CA ALA A 46 -22.08 12.99 -24.71
C ALA A 46 -21.84 12.07 -23.50
N CYS A 47 -20.58 11.85 -23.14
CA CYS A 47 -20.18 11.07 -21.98
C CYS A 47 -20.58 11.76 -20.68
N GLU A 48 -20.32 13.06 -20.56
CA GLU A 48 -20.67 13.86 -19.38
C GLU A 48 -22.19 13.83 -19.11
N ARG A 49 -22.99 14.00 -20.17
CA ARG A 49 -24.46 13.93 -20.08
C ARG A 49 -24.96 12.55 -19.65
N TRP A 50 -24.31 11.48 -20.10
CA TRP A 50 -24.68 10.12 -19.73
C TRP A 50 -24.29 9.81 -18.28
N LEU A 51 -23.08 10.15 -17.85
CA LEU A 51 -22.60 10.00 -16.46
C LEU A 51 -23.53 10.70 -15.46
N LYS A 52 -23.95 11.93 -15.77
CA LYS A 52 -24.91 12.71 -14.97
C LYS A 52 -26.28 12.04 -14.87
N LYS A 53 -26.73 11.35 -15.93
CA LYS A 53 -28.02 10.64 -15.94
C LYS A 53 -27.99 9.36 -15.10
N GLU A 54 -26.87 8.64 -15.14
CA GLU A 54 -26.70 7.39 -14.38
C GLU A 54 -26.40 7.63 -12.89
N GLY A 55 -26.32 8.90 -12.45
CA GLY A 55 -26.02 9.23 -11.06
C GLY A 55 -24.60 8.86 -10.62
N ILE A 56 -23.73 8.53 -11.58
CA ILE A 56 -22.31 8.31 -11.34
C ILE A 56 -21.72 9.68 -11.03
N GLN A 57 -21.55 9.96 -9.75
CA GLN A 57 -20.99 11.21 -9.27
C GLN A 57 -19.65 11.41 -9.97
N GLN A 58 -19.61 12.38 -10.88
CA GLN A 58 -18.35 12.83 -11.44
C GLN A 58 -17.59 13.46 -10.29
N GLN A 59 -16.66 12.73 -9.68
CA GLN A 59 -15.50 13.40 -9.15
C GLN A 59 -14.94 14.18 -10.34
N PRO A 60 -14.84 15.52 -10.24
CA PRO A 60 -14.33 16.30 -11.33
C PRO A 60 -12.98 15.68 -11.68
N VAL A 61 -12.86 15.25 -12.93
CA VAL A 61 -11.55 15.04 -13.54
C VAL A 61 -11.03 16.46 -13.75
N GLU A 62 -10.65 17.10 -12.65
CA GLU A 62 -9.63 18.13 -12.72
C GLU A 62 -8.41 17.42 -13.28
N SER A 63 -7.99 17.95 -14.41
CA SER A 63 -6.77 17.59 -15.11
C SER A 63 -5.65 17.30 -14.12
N GLU A 64 -5.03 16.12 -14.22
CA GLU A 64 -3.70 15.86 -13.65
C GLU A 64 -3.46 16.21 -12.16
N GLU A 65 -4.23 15.64 -11.25
CA GLU A 65 -3.72 15.38 -9.89
C GLU A 65 -3.84 13.88 -9.58
N GLY A 66 -3.15 13.06 -10.36
CA GLY A 66 -2.67 11.80 -9.81
C GLY A 66 -1.89 12.13 -8.55
N LEU A 67 -2.17 11.44 -7.43
CA LEU A 67 -1.51 11.63 -6.13
C LEU A 67 -0.06 12.07 -6.36
N ASP A 68 0.21 13.36 -6.12
CA ASP A 68 1.51 13.93 -6.43
C ASP A 68 2.57 13.03 -5.81
N SER A 69 3.63 12.74 -6.56
CA SER A 69 4.61 11.71 -6.14
C SER A 69 5.14 11.99 -4.73
N ASP A 70 5.16 13.27 -4.33
CA ASP A 70 5.52 13.71 -2.99
C ASP A 70 4.54 13.22 -1.90
N THR A 71 3.23 13.27 -2.15
CA THR A 71 2.21 12.79 -1.20
C THR A 71 2.30 11.28 -0.95
N LEU A 72 2.58 10.49 -2.00
CA LEU A 72 2.78 9.04 -1.89
C LEU A 72 4.05 8.71 -1.10
N ILE A 73 5.16 9.40 -1.39
CA ILE A 73 6.43 9.22 -0.67
C ILE A 73 6.27 9.60 0.81
N LEU A 74 5.52 10.66 1.12
CA LEU A 74 5.26 11.07 2.50
C LEU A 74 4.46 10.01 3.26
N ILE A 75 3.38 9.48 2.68
CA ILE A 75 2.56 8.42 3.31
C ILE A 75 3.40 7.18 3.60
N VAL A 76 4.17 6.70 2.60
CA VAL A 76 5.05 5.54 2.76
C VAL A 76 6.14 5.83 3.80
N GLY A 77 6.73 7.02 3.76
CA GLY A 77 7.75 7.47 4.71
C GLY A 77 7.26 7.49 6.15
N VAL A 78 6.04 8.00 6.40
CA VAL A 78 5.41 8.00 7.73
C VAL A 78 5.18 6.57 8.21
N LEU A 79 4.70 5.68 7.35
CA LEU A 79 4.47 4.28 7.70
C LEU A 79 5.78 3.58 8.12
N VAL A 80 6.86 3.80 7.37
CA VAL A 80 8.19 3.25 7.68
C VAL A 80 8.75 3.85 8.97
N ALA A 81 8.64 5.17 9.14
CA ALA A 81 9.11 5.87 10.33
C ALA A 81 8.40 5.37 11.60
N LEU A 82 7.09 5.16 11.56
CA LEU A 82 6.31 4.62 12.68
C LEU A 82 6.82 3.23 13.09
N ASN A 83 7.08 2.36 12.12
CA ASN A 83 7.64 1.03 12.37
C ASN A 83 9.06 1.09 12.96
N LEU A 84 9.93 1.98 12.45
CA LEU A 84 11.27 2.17 12.99
C LEU A 84 11.24 2.69 14.43
N VAL A 85 10.36 3.65 14.74
CA VAL A 85 10.19 4.18 16.10
C VAL A 85 9.77 3.07 17.06
N LEU A 86 8.81 2.22 16.68
CA LEU A 86 8.41 1.06 17.50
C LEU A 86 9.57 0.10 17.76
N ILE A 87 10.39 -0.19 16.74
CA ILE A 87 11.56 -1.07 16.89
C ILE A 87 12.60 -0.44 17.82
N ILE A 88 12.86 0.86 17.70
CA ILE A 88 13.85 1.57 18.51
C ILE A 88 13.40 1.63 19.98
N THR A 89 12.16 2.00 20.24
CA THR A 89 11.63 2.08 21.62
C THR A 89 11.62 0.70 22.28
N TYR A 90 11.23 -0.34 21.54
CA TYR A 90 11.29 -1.72 21.99
C TYR A 90 12.72 -2.17 22.33
N ARG A 91 13.68 -1.91 21.45
CA ARG A 91 15.09 -2.23 21.71
C ARG A 91 15.66 -1.45 22.89
N TYR A 92 15.31 -0.17 23.03
CA TYR A 92 15.75 0.65 24.14
C TYR A 92 15.21 0.12 25.48
N PHE A 93 13.95 -0.32 25.51
CA PHE A 93 13.34 -0.91 26.69
C PHE A 93 14.01 -2.24 27.09
N LEU A 94 14.22 -3.15 26.14
CA LEU A 94 14.92 -4.42 26.40
C LEU A 94 16.34 -4.22 26.92
N GLN A 95 17.08 -3.25 26.38
CA GLN A 95 18.42 -2.93 26.89
C GLN A 95 18.40 -2.35 28.30
N LYS A 96 17.29 -1.76 28.73
CA LYS A 96 17.12 -1.25 30.09
C LYS A 96 16.96 -2.40 31.08
N GLU A 97 16.16 -3.42 30.76
CA GLU A 97 15.99 -4.60 31.62
C GLU A 97 17.28 -5.42 31.73
N MET A 98 18.01 -5.60 30.62
CA MET A 98 19.32 -6.27 30.63
C MET A 98 20.38 -5.56 31.48
N LYS A 99 20.23 -4.25 31.77
CA LYS A 99 21.11 -3.50 32.68
C LYS A 99 20.75 -3.74 34.15
N GLU A 100 19.49 -4.07 34.43
CA GLU A 100 18.99 -4.31 35.78
C GLU A 100 19.55 -5.63 36.34
N ASP A 101 19.60 -6.68 35.50
CA ASP A 101 20.22 -7.98 35.87
C ASP A 101 21.73 -7.90 36.13
N ARG A 102 22.44 -6.93 35.53
CA ARG A 102 23.89 -6.77 35.75
C ARG A 102 24.22 -6.26 37.16
N LYS A 103 23.32 -5.54 37.81
CA LYS A 103 23.54 -5.07 39.20
C LYS A 103 23.34 -6.19 40.23
N ILE A 104 22.55 -7.21 39.90
CA ILE A 104 22.26 -8.33 40.81
C ILE A 104 23.48 -9.26 40.93
N GLN A 105 24.29 -9.42 39.88
CA GLN A 105 25.48 -10.29 39.90
C GLN A 105 26.67 -9.75 40.71
N VAL A 106 26.75 -8.44 40.99
CA VAL A 106 27.81 -7.88 41.86
C VAL A 106 27.46 -7.95 43.35
N SER A 107 26.17 -8.00 43.72
CA SER A 107 25.74 -8.19 45.12
C SER A 107 25.99 -9.61 45.61
N SER A 108 25.77 -10.62 44.76
CA SER A 108 26.01 -12.03 45.11
C SER A 108 27.50 -12.35 45.26
N ALA A 109 28.37 -11.74 44.45
CA ALA A 109 29.83 -11.92 44.56
C ALA A 109 30.40 -11.33 45.86
N VAL A 110 29.91 -10.16 46.32
CA VAL A 110 30.38 -9.54 47.57
C VAL A 110 29.89 -10.31 48.81
N SER A 111 28.67 -10.85 48.79
CA SER A 111 28.16 -11.68 49.89
C SER A 111 28.98 -12.98 50.08
N GLN A 112 29.48 -13.58 48.98
CA GLN A 112 30.36 -14.75 49.06
C GLN A 112 31.70 -14.46 49.77
N TYR A 113 32.28 -13.28 49.58
CA TYR A 113 33.50 -12.88 50.31
C TYR A 113 33.23 -12.66 51.80
N VAL A 114 32.11 -12.02 52.16
CA VAL A 114 31.72 -11.80 53.55
C VAL A 114 31.35 -13.11 54.26
N ALA A 115 30.74 -14.07 53.55
CA ALA A 115 30.44 -15.39 54.09
C ALA A 115 31.71 -16.23 54.30
N LEU A 116 32.73 -16.10 53.44
CA LEU A 116 34.01 -16.80 53.59
C LEU A 116 34.92 -16.17 54.65
N SER A 117 34.90 -14.84 54.83
CA SER A 117 35.75 -14.15 55.82
C SER A 117 35.28 -14.27 57.27
N ASN A 118 34.05 -14.74 57.52
CA ASN A 118 33.50 -14.96 58.87
C ASN A 118 33.77 -16.38 59.42
N PHE A 119 34.48 -17.24 58.68
CA PHE A 119 34.88 -18.60 59.10
C PHE A 119 36.35 -18.70 59.54
N GLN A 120 37.00 -17.59 59.90
CA GLN A 120 38.35 -17.55 60.48
C GLN A 120 38.36 -16.71 61.76
#